data_AF-A1SNC0-F1
#
_entry.id   AF-A1SNC0-F1
#
_cell.length_a   1.000
_cell.length_b   1.000
_cell.length_c   1.000
_cell.angle_alpha   90.00
_cell.angle_beta   90.00
_cell.angle_gamma   90.00
#
_symmetry.space_group_name_H-M   'P 1'
#
loop_
_entity.id
_entity.type
_entity.pdbx_description
1 polymer ?
#
loop_
_entity_poly.entity_id
_entity_poly.type
_entity_poly.pdbx_seq_one_letter_code
_entity_poly.pdbx_strand_id
1 'polypeptide(L)'
;MDLEAARRLGRELLDQHGLTTWTLVLDRAKQRAGVCRHARREIGLSAPLTTLHPEPEVRDTILHEIAHALVGPRRGHDEVWRAAALRIGCSGQRCTDPQLPGVAGDWVGTCPAGHRITRHRRPSRPGSCATCSPGFSADHLLTWTYRGAPAAMTAGYRAELARARSESSEPALFDLPAGLGDRLRIAAPGSKYDGLTGTLVKRGRTRYHLRVGGQVLTVPFGCAQAVADRVSP
;
A
#
# COMPACT_ATOMS: atom_id res chain seq x y z
N MET A 1 28.95 -3.27 -0.48
CA MET A 1 30.12 -3.99 0.05
C MET A 1 30.40 -5.18 -0.85
N ASP A 2 31.67 -5.57 -1.04
CA ASP A 2 31.99 -6.83 -1.73
C ASP A 2 31.46 -8.06 -0.96
N LEU A 3 31.04 -9.11 -1.68
CA LEU A 3 30.39 -10.27 -1.07
C LEU A 3 31.38 -11.16 -0.29
N GLU A 4 32.62 -11.30 -0.75
CA GLU A 4 33.64 -12.05 -0.02
C GLU A 4 34.07 -11.29 1.23
N ALA A 5 34.19 -9.97 1.14
CA ALA A 5 34.39 -9.12 2.30
C ALA A 5 33.25 -9.28 3.33
N ALA A 6 31.99 -9.32 2.88
CA ALA A 6 30.84 -9.54 3.76
C ALA A 6 30.86 -10.93 4.40
N ARG A 7 31.30 -11.97 3.67
CA ARG A 7 31.46 -13.33 4.21
C ARG A 7 32.49 -13.39 5.33
N ARG A 8 33.67 -12.78 5.09
CA ARG A 8 34.73 -12.70 6.10
C ARG A 8 34.27 -11.93 7.33
N LEU A 9 33.69 -10.74 7.15
CA LEU A 9 33.13 -9.95 8.25
C LEU A 9 32.09 -10.75 9.04
N GLY A 10 31.16 -11.42 8.36
CA GLY A 10 30.14 -12.21 9.02
C GLY A 10 30.70 -13.40 9.82
N ARG A 11 31.71 -14.09 9.28
CA ARG A 11 32.41 -15.15 10.01
C ARG A 11 33.09 -14.61 11.27
N GLU A 12 33.85 -13.52 11.14
CA GLU A 12 34.54 -12.87 12.25
C GLU A 12 33.56 -12.45 13.36
N LEU A 13 32.43 -11.85 13.00
CA LEU A 13 31.40 -11.43 13.97
C LEU A 13 30.72 -12.63 14.64
N LEU A 14 30.42 -13.69 13.90
CA LEU A 14 29.87 -14.92 14.48
C LEU A 14 30.85 -15.51 15.52
N ASP A 15 32.14 -15.55 15.21
CA ASP A 15 33.17 -16.07 16.12
C ASP A 15 33.34 -15.18 17.35
N GLN A 16 33.39 -13.86 17.17
CA GLN A 16 33.44 -12.88 18.26
C GLN A 16 32.29 -13.03 19.26
N HIS A 17 31.12 -13.48 18.80
CA HIS A 17 29.94 -13.66 19.64
C HIS A 17 29.65 -15.12 20.01
N GLY A 18 30.63 -16.02 19.86
CA GLY A 18 30.53 -17.41 20.31
C GLY A 18 29.65 -18.31 19.45
N LEU A 19 29.26 -17.86 18.26
CA LEU A 19 28.42 -18.59 17.30
C LEU A 19 29.28 -19.40 16.31
N THR A 20 30.27 -20.13 16.83
CA THR A 20 31.25 -20.90 16.03
C THR A 20 30.61 -22.01 15.19
N THR A 21 29.49 -22.57 15.64
CA THR A 21 28.73 -23.61 14.90
C THR A 21 27.69 -23.04 13.93
N TRP A 22 27.54 -21.72 13.89
CA TRP A 22 26.63 -21.05 12.96
C TRP A 22 27.33 -20.72 11.65
N THR A 23 26.56 -20.61 10.59
CA THR A 23 27.07 -20.31 9.24
C THR A 23 26.47 -19.03 8.68
N LEU A 24 27.26 -18.31 7.89
CA LEU A 24 26.78 -17.18 7.10
C LEU A 24 26.48 -17.65 5.66
N VAL A 25 25.26 -17.41 5.20
CA VAL A 25 24.83 -17.76 3.84
C VAL A 25 24.38 -16.52 3.08
N LEU A 26 24.57 -16.55 1.77
CA LEU A 26 24.10 -15.50 0.88
C LEU A 26 22.87 -16.00 0.10
N ASP A 27 21.79 -15.22 0.12
CA ASP A 27 20.58 -15.52 -0.62
C ASP A 27 20.27 -14.43 -1.67
N ARG A 28 19.18 -14.64 -2.43
CA ARG A 28 18.73 -13.75 -3.50
C ARG A 28 17.53 -12.90 -3.09
N ALA A 29 17.28 -12.71 -1.79
CA ALA A 29 16.23 -11.80 -1.34
C ALA A 29 16.49 -10.39 -1.87
N LYS A 30 15.44 -9.65 -2.21
CA LYS A 30 15.54 -8.29 -2.78
C LYS A 30 14.93 -7.21 -1.89
N GLN A 31 14.29 -7.64 -0.81
CA GLN A 31 13.47 -6.80 0.08
C GLN A 31 13.82 -6.95 1.56
N ARG A 32 14.63 -7.96 1.90
CA ARG A 32 15.04 -8.28 3.26
C ARG A 32 16.57 -8.38 3.26
N ALA A 33 17.23 -7.58 4.09
CA ALA A 33 18.69 -7.52 4.16
C ALA A 33 19.29 -8.74 4.88
N GLY A 34 18.73 -9.12 6.04
CA GLY A 34 19.21 -10.21 6.90
C GLY A 34 18.10 -11.19 7.31
N VAL A 35 18.45 -12.41 7.72
CA VAL A 35 17.55 -13.34 8.42
C VAL A 35 18.32 -14.31 9.31
N CYS A 36 17.85 -14.49 10.54
CA CYS A 36 18.28 -15.56 11.41
C CYS A 36 17.40 -16.81 11.22
N ARG A 37 18.04 -17.96 10.91
CA ARG A 37 17.39 -19.27 10.74
C ARG A 37 17.84 -20.20 11.85
N HIS A 38 17.21 -20.05 13.02
CA HIS A 38 17.62 -20.74 14.24
C HIS A 38 17.68 -22.28 14.12
N ALA A 39 16.72 -22.90 13.41
CA ALA A 39 16.67 -24.35 13.21
C ALA A 39 17.88 -24.89 12.43
N ARG A 40 18.47 -24.07 11.55
CA ARG A 40 19.64 -24.44 10.73
C ARG A 40 20.95 -23.86 11.26
N ARG A 41 20.89 -23.01 12.29
CA ARG A 41 22.02 -22.21 12.76
C ARG A 41 22.66 -21.39 11.63
N GLU A 42 21.82 -20.75 10.82
CA GLU A 42 22.26 -19.93 9.68
C GLU A 42 21.87 -18.47 9.89
N ILE A 43 22.77 -17.56 9.52
CA ILE A 43 22.48 -16.15 9.25
C ILE A 43 22.53 -15.94 7.74
N GLY A 44 21.40 -15.55 7.15
CA GLY A 44 21.28 -15.28 5.72
C GLY A 44 21.35 -13.79 5.42
N LEU A 45 22.22 -13.37 4.50
CA LEU A 45 22.26 -12.02 3.95
C LEU A 45 21.77 -12.01 2.51
N SER A 46 21.08 -10.95 2.11
CA SER A 46 20.75 -10.70 0.71
C SER A 46 22.00 -10.26 -0.05
N ALA A 47 22.53 -11.11 -0.92
CA ALA A 47 23.65 -10.72 -1.78
C ALA A 47 23.33 -9.45 -2.60
N PRO A 48 22.13 -9.31 -3.24
CA PRO A 48 21.79 -8.10 -3.96
C PRO A 48 21.84 -6.82 -3.12
N LEU A 49 21.34 -6.84 -1.87
CA LEU A 49 21.35 -5.66 -1.01
C LEU A 49 22.74 -5.40 -0.42
N THR A 50 23.47 -6.45 -0.02
CA THR A 50 24.85 -6.35 0.46
C THR A 50 25.77 -5.65 -0.54
N THR A 51 25.61 -5.93 -1.83
CA THR A 51 26.39 -5.24 -2.88
C THR A 51 26.09 -3.73 -2.93
N LEU A 52 24.84 -3.34 -2.70
CA LEU A 52 24.38 -1.94 -2.75
C LEU A 52 24.70 -1.14 -1.49
N HIS A 53 24.83 -1.80 -0.34
CA HIS A 53 24.96 -1.13 0.96
C HIS A 53 26.43 -0.91 1.36
N PRO A 54 26.75 0.21 2.05
CA PRO A 54 28.08 0.42 2.58
C PRO A 54 28.37 -0.57 3.73
N GLU A 55 29.64 -0.78 4.04
CA GLU A 55 30.06 -1.75 5.05
C GLU A 55 29.40 -1.56 6.44
N PRO A 56 29.26 -0.34 7.00
CA PRO A 56 28.61 -0.15 8.30
C PRO A 56 27.17 -0.69 8.34
N GLU A 57 26.41 -0.54 7.27
CA GLU A 57 25.02 -1.02 7.16
C GLU A 57 24.96 -2.55 7.05
N VAL A 58 25.90 -3.14 6.31
CA VAL A 58 26.03 -4.60 6.22
C VAL A 58 26.45 -5.18 7.57
N ARG A 59 27.39 -4.54 8.28
CA ARG A 59 27.80 -4.90 9.63
C ARG A 59 26.62 -4.84 10.59
N ASP A 60 25.85 -3.76 10.58
CA ASP A 60 24.67 -3.60 11.44
C ASP A 60 23.63 -4.70 11.16
N THR A 61 23.39 -5.02 9.89
CA THR A 61 22.52 -6.12 9.47
C THR A 61 23.01 -7.47 10.03
N ILE A 62 24.30 -7.76 9.97
CA ILE A 62 24.85 -9.02 10.51
C ILE A 62 24.65 -9.07 12.03
N LEU A 63 25.00 -7.99 12.73
CA LEU A 63 24.84 -7.90 14.19
C LEU A 63 23.37 -8.02 14.60
N HIS A 64 22.44 -7.45 13.83
CA HIS A 64 21.01 -7.60 14.02
C HIS A 64 20.59 -9.07 14.04
N GLU A 65 21.05 -9.86 13.07
CA GLU A 65 20.73 -11.29 13.00
C GLU A 65 21.47 -12.12 14.04
N ILE A 66 22.69 -11.73 14.43
CA ILE A 66 23.42 -12.33 15.55
C ILE A 66 22.66 -12.10 16.85
N ALA A 67 22.10 -10.90 17.08
CA ALA A 67 21.28 -10.63 18.26
C ALA A 67 20.09 -11.59 18.33
N HIS A 68 19.39 -11.84 17.22
CA HIS A 68 18.32 -12.86 17.15
C HIS A 68 18.82 -14.28 17.47
N ALA A 69 20.00 -14.65 16.98
CA ALA A 69 20.61 -15.94 17.29
C ALA A 69 20.91 -16.11 18.79
N LEU A 70 21.34 -15.02 19.46
CA LEU A 70 21.68 -15.03 20.88
C LEU A 70 20.45 -15.08 21.81
N VAL A 71 19.36 -14.37 21.47
CA VAL A 71 18.17 -14.31 22.33
C VAL A 71 17.15 -15.42 22.09
N GLY A 72 17.30 -16.14 20.97
CA GLY A 72 16.48 -17.29 20.61
C GLY A 72 15.20 -16.92 19.84
N PRO A 73 14.53 -17.92 19.22
CA PRO A 73 13.55 -17.72 18.15
C PRO A 73 12.18 -17.22 18.61
N ARG A 74 11.93 -17.14 19.93
CA ARG A 74 10.66 -16.67 20.50
C ARG A 74 10.66 -15.19 20.81
N ARG A 75 11.82 -14.53 20.72
CA ARG A 75 11.99 -13.10 20.96
C ARG A 75 11.98 -12.42 19.60
N GLY A 76 10.99 -11.55 19.38
CA GLY A 76 11.01 -10.63 18.25
C GLY A 76 11.95 -9.45 18.55
N HIS A 77 11.69 -8.29 17.96
CA HIS A 77 12.40 -7.05 18.30
C HIS A 77 11.93 -6.44 19.63
N ASP A 78 11.87 -7.26 20.69
CA ASP A 78 11.48 -6.85 22.04
C ASP A 78 12.67 -6.21 22.80
N GLU A 79 12.44 -5.84 24.07
CA GLU A 79 13.45 -5.21 24.93
C GLU A 79 14.67 -6.10 25.15
N VAL A 80 14.49 -7.42 25.21
CA VAL A 80 15.58 -8.40 25.41
C VAL A 80 16.44 -8.45 24.17
N TRP A 81 15.82 -8.53 22.98
CA TRP A 81 16.53 -8.45 21.71
C TRP A 81 17.26 -7.11 21.57
N ARG A 82 16.59 -5.99 21.84
CA ARG A 82 17.19 -4.66 21.69
C ARG A 82 18.38 -4.48 22.63
N ALA A 83 18.28 -4.94 23.87
CA ALA A 83 19.39 -4.91 24.81
C ALA A 83 20.57 -5.76 24.36
N ALA A 84 20.32 -6.94 23.77
CA ALA A 84 21.37 -7.77 23.19
C ALA A 84 22.01 -7.12 21.96
N ALA A 85 21.20 -6.57 21.05
CA ALA A 85 21.65 -5.86 19.85
C ALA A 85 22.58 -4.70 20.19
N LEU A 86 22.17 -3.81 21.10
CA LEU A 86 23.00 -2.67 21.53
C LEU A 86 24.31 -3.12 22.18
N ARG A 87 24.27 -4.20 22.99
CA ARG A 87 25.46 -4.74 23.68
C ARG A 87 26.53 -5.24 22.71
N ILE A 88 26.13 -5.77 21.55
CA ILE A 88 27.05 -6.27 20.52
C ILE A 88 27.40 -5.22 19.46
N GLY A 89 26.97 -3.97 19.65
CA GLY A 89 27.27 -2.86 18.74
C GLY A 89 26.34 -2.73 17.54
N CYS A 90 25.18 -3.38 17.55
CA CYS A 90 24.10 -3.08 16.60
C CYS A 90 23.36 -1.80 17.02
N SER A 91 22.82 -1.07 16.05
CA SER A 91 21.97 0.11 16.21
C SER A 91 20.69 -0.15 17.04
N GLY A 92 20.23 -1.40 17.07
CA GLY A 92 18.96 -1.80 17.68
C GLY A 92 17.74 -1.33 16.87
N GLN A 93 17.93 -0.83 15.65
CA GLN A 93 16.84 -0.48 14.75
C GLN A 93 16.20 -1.73 14.15
N ARG A 94 14.87 -1.70 14.00
CA ARG A 94 14.11 -2.82 13.43
C ARG A 94 14.20 -2.88 11.91
N CYS A 95 14.29 -1.72 11.27
CA CYS A 95 14.31 -1.58 9.82
C CYS A 95 15.63 -0.93 9.41
N THR A 96 16.15 -1.33 8.24
CA THR A 96 17.22 -0.61 7.56
C THR A 96 16.76 0.80 7.20
N ASP A 97 17.70 1.72 7.08
CA ASP A 97 17.42 3.09 6.65
C ASP A 97 16.67 3.08 5.29
N PRO A 98 15.47 3.70 5.19
CA PRO A 98 14.72 3.78 3.94
C PRO A 98 15.42 4.57 2.84
N GLN A 99 16.45 5.35 3.15
CA GLN A 99 17.26 6.09 2.17
C GLN A 99 18.29 5.20 1.48
N LEU A 100 18.57 4.00 2.00
CA LEU A 100 19.52 3.09 1.37
C LEU A 100 19.01 2.58 0.02
N PRO A 101 19.92 2.39 -0.95
CA PRO A 101 19.55 1.85 -2.25
C PRO A 101 18.93 0.45 -2.11
N GLY A 102 17.75 0.28 -2.69
CA GLY A 102 17.08 -1.00 -2.82
C GLY A 102 17.33 -1.65 -4.18
N VAL A 103 16.97 -2.93 -4.30
CA VAL A 103 16.96 -3.61 -5.60
C VAL A 103 15.69 -3.20 -6.36
N ALA A 104 15.83 -2.56 -7.51
CA ALA A 104 14.68 -2.22 -8.35
C ALA A 104 13.92 -3.48 -8.80
N GLY A 105 12.60 -3.39 -8.82
CA GLY A 105 11.73 -4.42 -9.36
C GLY A 105 11.59 -4.33 -10.88
N ASP A 106 11.49 -5.50 -11.54
CA ASP A 106 11.26 -5.59 -13.00
C ASP A 106 9.90 -4.99 -13.43
N TRP A 107 8.95 -4.87 -12.51
CA TRP A 107 7.66 -4.23 -12.77
C TRP A 107 7.75 -2.75 -12.44
N VAL A 108 7.54 -1.89 -13.43
CA VAL A 108 7.60 -0.43 -13.25
C VAL A 108 6.21 0.15 -13.48
N GLY A 109 5.67 0.81 -12.47
CA GLY A 109 4.41 1.53 -12.53
C GLY A 109 4.68 3.01 -12.73
N THR A 110 4.06 3.63 -13.74
CA THR A 110 4.20 5.06 -14.04
C THR A 110 2.82 5.72 -13.99
N CYS A 111 2.69 6.83 -13.25
CA CYS A 111 1.45 7.61 -13.23
C CYS A 111 1.43 8.69 -14.34
N PRO A 112 0.28 9.33 -14.62
CA PRO A 112 0.20 10.38 -15.65
C PRO A 112 1.13 11.57 -15.43
N ALA A 113 1.49 11.87 -14.17
CA ALA A 113 2.45 12.92 -13.82
C ALA A 113 3.92 12.48 -13.97
N GLY A 114 4.19 11.23 -14.40
CA GLY A 114 5.54 10.72 -14.64
C GLY A 114 6.25 10.10 -13.43
N HIS A 115 5.65 10.10 -12.23
CA HIS A 115 6.22 9.41 -11.07
C HIS A 115 6.29 7.90 -11.31
N ARG A 116 7.42 7.29 -10.93
CA ARG A 116 7.72 5.87 -11.15
C ARG A 116 7.84 5.15 -9.82
N ILE A 117 7.22 3.97 -9.74
CA ILE A 117 7.43 3.02 -8.65
C ILE A 117 7.83 1.66 -9.22
N THR A 118 8.53 0.85 -8.44
CA THR A 118 8.92 -0.50 -8.87
C THR A 118 8.34 -1.59 -7.97
N ARG A 119 8.09 -2.78 -8.53
CA ARG A 119 7.65 -3.98 -7.82
C ARG A 119 8.38 -5.22 -8.33
N HIS A 120 8.65 -6.16 -7.44
CA HIS A 120 9.27 -7.44 -7.84
C HIS A 120 8.28 -8.45 -8.40
N ARG A 121 6.98 -8.29 -8.12
CA ARG A 121 5.92 -9.17 -8.58
C ARG A 121 4.88 -8.39 -9.37
N ARG A 122 4.19 -9.10 -10.26
CA ARG A 122 3.04 -8.57 -10.99
C ARG A 122 2.01 -7.99 -10.00
N PRO A 123 1.55 -6.75 -10.20
CA PRO A 123 0.41 -6.21 -9.48
C PRO A 123 -0.84 -7.08 -9.67
N SER A 124 -1.50 -7.44 -8.57
CA SER A 124 -2.78 -8.16 -8.61
C SER A 124 -3.99 -7.23 -8.69
N ARG A 125 -3.83 -5.97 -8.22
CA ARG A 125 -4.89 -4.94 -8.16
C ARG A 125 -4.36 -3.61 -8.68
N PRO A 126 -5.23 -2.75 -9.26
CA PRO A 126 -4.87 -1.39 -9.63
C PRO A 126 -4.36 -0.61 -8.43
N GLY A 127 -3.36 0.24 -8.66
CA GLY A 127 -2.85 1.17 -7.65
C GLY A 127 -2.75 2.56 -8.26
N SER A 128 -2.79 3.58 -7.40
CA SER A 128 -2.56 4.97 -7.76
C SER A 128 -1.27 5.50 -7.14
N CYS A 129 -0.79 6.63 -7.66
CA CYS A 129 0.42 7.27 -7.16
C CYS A 129 0.18 7.95 -5.80
N ALA A 130 0.88 7.46 -4.77
CA ALA A 130 0.84 8.03 -3.42
C ALA A 130 1.47 9.44 -3.35
N THR A 131 2.37 9.78 -4.29
CA THR A 131 2.96 11.13 -4.38
C THR A 131 1.96 12.15 -4.92
N CYS A 132 1.09 11.74 -5.85
CA CYS A 132 0.06 12.63 -6.40
C CYS A 132 -1.12 12.80 -5.45
N SER A 133 -1.51 11.74 -4.73
CA SER A 133 -2.57 11.80 -3.72
C SER A 133 -2.30 10.79 -2.60
N PRO A 134 -2.50 11.16 -1.33
CA PRO A 134 -2.35 10.23 -0.20
C PRO A 134 -3.40 9.10 -0.22
N GLY A 135 -4.51 9.29 -0.94
CA GLY A 135 -5.55 8.29 -1.11
C GLY A 135 -5.51 7.61 -2.48
N PHE A 136 -6.34 6.58 -2.64
CA PHE A 136 -6.58 6.01 -3.96
C PHE A 136 -7.32 7.03 -4.84
N SER A 137 -6.76 7.34 -6.00
CA SER A 137 -7.38 8.22 -7.00
C SER A 137 -7.26 7.61 -8.39
N ALA A 138 -8.37 7.55 -9.11
CA ALA A 138 -8.41 7.05 -10.48
C ALA A 138 -7.62 7.96 -11.45
N ASP A 139 -7.52 9.26 -11.15
CA ASP A 139 -6.76 10.23 -11.95
C ASP A 139 -5.25 9.98 -11.90
N HIS A 140 -4.80 9.20 -10.93
CA HIS A 140 -3.38 8.92 -10.70
C HIS A 140 -3.05 7.43 -10.81
N LEU A 141 -3.85 6.69 -11.58
CA LEU A 141 -3.64 5.26 -11.84
C LEU A 141 -2.28 4.97 -12.45
N LEU A 142 -1.65 3.91 -11.93
CA LEU A 142 -0.36 3.44 -12.42
C LEU A 142 -0.53 2.54 -13.65
N THR A 143 0.23 2.85 -14.69
CA THR A 143 0.39 2.00 -15.88
C THR A 143 1.68 1.20 -15.74
N TRP A 144 1.61 -0.11 -15.99
CA TRP A 144 2.69 -1.03 -15.67
C TRP A 144 3.43 -1.55 -16.90
N THR A 145 4.76 -1.54 -16.82
CA THR A 145 5.65 -2.29 -17.71
C THR A 145 6.33 -3.42 -16.94
N TYR A 146 6.72 -4.47 -17.65
CA TYR A 146 7.55 -5.56 -17.15
C TYR A 146 8.80 -5.64 -18.02
N ARG A 147 9.97 -5.42 -17.40
CA ARG A 147 11.26 -5.37 -18.11
C ARG A 147 11.25 -4.41 -19.30
N GLY A 148 10.59 -3.26 -19.14
CA GLY A 148 10.50 -2.21 -20.16
C GLY A 148 9.40 -2.40 -21.21
N ALA A 149 8.79 -3.58 -21.30
CA ALA A 149 7.68 -3.84 -22.22
C ALA A 149 6.31 -3.62 -21.54
N PRO A 150 5.28 -3.14 -22.26
CA PRO A 150 3.91 -3.13 -21.75
C PRO A 150 3.50 -4.50 -21.23
N ALA A 151 3.03 -4.57 -19.98
CA ALA A 151 2.71 -5.84 -19.36
C ALA A 151 1.21 -6.15 -19.41
N ALA A 152 0.85 -7.32 -19.93
CA ALA A 152 -0.52 -7.79 -19.91
C ALA A 152 -1.00 -8.08 -18.47
N MET A 153 -2.06 -7.39 -18.05
CA MET A 153 -2.69 -7.57 -16.74
C MET A 153 -3.70 -8.71 -16.73
N THR A 154 -3.96 -9.27 -15.55
CA THR A 154 -4.95 -10.35 -15.37
C THR A 154 -6.38 -9.84 -15.59
N ALA A 155 -7.33 -10.75 -15.84
CA ALA A 155 -8.74 -10.38 -16.00
C ALA A 155 -9.31 -9.68 -14.74
N GLY A 156 -8.98 -10.18 -13.55
CA GLY A 156 -9.39 -9.56 -12.28
C GLY A 156 -8.85 -8.14 -12.11
N TYR A 157 -7.58 -7.91 -12.45
CA TYR A 157 -7.00 -6.56 -12.44
C TYR A 157 -7.76 -5.63 -13.39
N ARG A 158 -8.03 -6.09 -14.62
CA ARG A 158 -8.73 -5.26 -15.63
C ARG A 158 -10.16 -4.92 -15.19
N ALA A 159 -10.88 -5.88 -14.60
CA ALA A 159 -12.23 -5.65 -14.07
C ALA A 159 -12.23 -4.62 -12.93
N GLU A 160 -11.28 -4.73 -12.00
CA GLU A 160 -11.13 -3.75 -10.92
C GLU A 160 -10.71 -2.36 -11.43
N LEU A 161 -9.85 -2.31 -12.45
CA LEU A 161 -9.45 -1.06 -13.10
C LEU A 161 -10.64 -0.36 -13.77
N ALA A 162 -11.48 -1.13 -14.48
CA ALA A 162 -12.68 -0.60 -15.11
C ALA A 162 -13.64 -0.02 -14.07
N ARG A 163 -13.86 -0.73 -12.95
CA ARG A 163 -14.68 -0.25 -11.83
C ARG A 163 -14.13 1.02 -11.19
N ALA A 164 -12.82 1.08 -10.95
CA ALA A 164 -12.18 2.26 -10.38
C ALA A 164 -12.34 3.51 -11.28
N ARG A 165 -12.28 3.32 -12.60
CA ARG A 165 -12.50 4.40 -13.58
C ARG A 165 -13.96 4.82 -13.66
N SER A 166 -14.91 3.89 -13.64
CA SER A 166 -16.32 4.24 -13.65
C SER A 166 -16.70 5.01 -12.38
N GLU A 167 -16.21 4.60 -11.21
CA GLU A 167 -16.46 5.30 -9.93
C GLU A 167 -15.90 6.74 -9.91
N SER A 168 -14.85 7.03 -10.69
CA SER A 168 -14.33 8.41 -10.86
C SER A 168 -14.98 9.19 -12.00
N SER A 169 -15.51 8.50 -13.01
CA SER A 169 -16.18 9.11 -14.16
C SER A 169 -17.68 9.30 -13.96
N GLU A 170 -18.26 8.70 -12.91
CA GLU A 170 -19.52 9.18 -12.33
C GLU A 170 -19.30 10.67 -12.05
N PRO A 171 -19.99 11.57 -12.79
CA PRO A 171 -19.88 12.98 -12.49
C PRO A 171 -20.20 13.13 -11.01
N ALA A 172 -19.52 14.04 -10.34
CA ALA A 172 -20.07 14.66 -9.16
C ALA A 172 -21.38 15.38 -9.58
N LEU A 173 -22.46 14.64 -9.81
CA LEU A 173 -23.86 15.10 -9.78
C LEU A 173 -24.27 15.46 -8.34
N PHE A 174 -23.29 15.66 -7.46
CA PHE A 174 -23.38 15.65 -6.02
C PHE A 174 -23.18 17.03 -5.38
N ASP A 175 -23.36 18.08 -6.18
CA ASP A 175 -23.68 19.42 -5.71
C ASP A 175 -25.02 19.85 -6.31
N LEU A 176 -26.09 19.14 -5.93
CA LEU A 176 -27.37 19.82 -5.81
C LEU A 176 -27.32 20.55 -4.46
N PRO A 177 -27.44 21.91 -4.43
CA PRO A 177 -27.62 22.66 -3.19
C PRO A 177 -29.05 22.41 -2.69
N ALA A 178 -29.36 21.17 -2.32
CA ALA A 178 -30.65 20.80 -1.75
C ALA A 178 -30.58 21.01 -0.24
N GLY A 179 -31.11 22.14 0.23
CA GLY A 179 -31.37 22.43 1.63
C GLY A 179 -32.50 21.55 2.20
N LEU A 180 -32.50 21.34 3.51
CA LEU A 180 -33.66 20.73 4.18
C LEU A 180 -34.89 21.61 3.92
N GLY A 181 -35.95 21.02 3.36
CA GLY A 181 -37.14 21.75 2.88
C GLY A 181 -37.26 21.85 1.36
N ASP A 182 -36.19 21.56 0.61
CA ASP A 182 -36.24 21.65 -0.85
C ASP A 182 -37.09 20.54 -1.48
N ARG A 183 -37.75 20.89 -2.58
CA ARG A 183 -38.54 19.94 -3.37
C ARG A 183 -37.65 19.22 -4.38
N LEU A 184 -37.56 17.91 -4.21
CA LEU A 184 -36.82 17.03 -5.11
C LEU A 184 -37.79 16.10 -5.85
N ARG A 185 -37.66 16.03 -7.17
CA ARG A 185 -38.33 15.06 -8.03
C ARG A 185 -37.55 13.76 -8.04
N ILE A 186 -38.25 12.65 -7.86
CA ILE A 186 -37.69 11.31 -7.96
C ILE A 186 -37.62 10.94 -9.44
N ALA A 187 -36.41 10.69 -9.94
CA ALA A 187 -36.13 10.18 -11.26
C ALA A 187 -35.62 8.74 -11.11
N ALA A 188 -36.56 7.80 -11.05
CA ALA A 188 -36.29 6.38 -10.85
C ALA A 188 -37.14 5.56 -11.84
N PRO A 189 -36.72 5.51 -13.12
CA PRO A 189 -37.47 4.87 -14.20
C PRO A 189 -37.86 3.44 -13.84
N GLY A 190 -39.16 3.13 -13.95
CA GLY A 190 -39.71 1.79 -13.64
C GLY A 190 -40.13 1.57 -12.18
N SER A 191 -39.96 2.57 -11.30
CA SER A 191 -40.52 2.52 -9.95
C SER A 191 -41.90 3.15 -9.88
N LYS A 192 -42.74 2.71 -8.93
CA LYS A 192 -44.06 3.33 -8.65
C LYS A 192 -43.99 4.77 -8.12
N TYR A 193 -42.78 5.27 -7.86
CA TYR A 193 -42.54 6.61 -7.36
C TYR A 193 -41.80 7.50 -8.38
N ASP A 194 -41.61 7.00 -9.60
CA ASP A 194 -40.99 7.75 -10.68
C ASP A 194 -41.83 8.99 -11.02
N GLY A 195 -41.17 10.13 -11.12
CA GLY A 195 -41.82 11.41 -11.38
C GLY A 195 -42.47 12.09 -10.17
N LEU A 196 -42.57 11.42 -9.01
CA LEU A 196 -43.13 12.05 -7.80
C LEU A 196 -42.19 13.10 -7.22
N THR A 197 -42.75 14.16 -6.66
CA THR A 197 -41.98 15.19 -5.96
C THR A 197 -42.16 15.03 -4.46
N GLY A 198 -41.05 15.07 -3.72
CA GLY A 198 -41.05 15.02 -2.26
C GLY A 198 -40.20 16.12 -1.64
N THR A 199 -40.54 16.48 -0.41
CA THR A 199 -39.79 17.47 0.37
C THR A 199 -38.63 16.79 1.08
N LEU A 200 -37.42 17.33 0.94
CA LEU A 200 -36.25 16.81 1.62
C LEU A 200 -36.35 17.03 3.14
N VAL A 201 -36.56 15.96 3.89
CA VAL A 201 -36.65 16.00 5.36
C VAL A 201 -35.34 15.63 6.05
N LYS A 202 -34.48 14.83 5.39
CA LYS A 202 -33.19 14.44 5.95
C LYS A 202 -32.20 14.04 4.86
N ARG A 203 -30.98 14.56 4.92
CA ARG A 203 -29.85 14.13 4.10
C ARG A 203 -29.05 13.06 4.83
N GLY A 204 -28.99 11.85 4.28
CA GLY A 204 -28.10 10.78 4.75
C GLY A 204 -26.71 10.90 4.12
N ARG A 205 -25.81 9.94 4.41
CA ARG A 205 -24.47 9.90 3.78
C ARG A 205 -24.49 9.46 2.32
N THR A 206 -25.52 8.70 1.89
CA THR A 206 -25.61 8.11 0.54
C THR A 206 -27.02 8.18 -0.08
N ARG A 207 -27.97 8.86 0.57
CA ARG A 207 -29.39 8.89 0.18
C ARG A 207 -30.14 10.09 0.76
N TYR A 208 -31.18 10.55 0.06
CA TYR A 208 -32.16 11.52 0.56
C TYR A 208 -33.33 10.81 1.23
N HIS A 209 -33.89 11.43 2.26
CA HIS A 209 -35.19 11.06 2.80
C HIS A 209 -36.19 12.12 2.36
N LEU A 210 -37.10 11.74 1.47
CA LEU A 210 -38.10 12.63 0.91
C LEU A 210 -39.46 12.31 1.54
N ARG A 211 -40.16 13.32 2.04
CA ARG A 211 -41.55 13.18 2.42
C ARG A 211 -42.41 13.37 1.18
N VAL A 212 -43.11 12.32 0.78
CA VAL A 212 -44.06 12.31 -0.35
C VAL A 212 -45.43 11.98 0.25
N GLY A 213 -46.30 12.99 0.36
CA GLY A 213 -47.56 12.87 1.12
C GLY A 213 -47.30 12.61 2.61
N GLY A 214 -47.96 11.57 3.17
CA GLY A 214 -47.80 11.16 4.58
C GLY A 214 -46.64 10.21 4.87
N GLN A 215 -45.88 9.78 3.86
CA GLN A 215 -44.82 8.77 4.01
C GLN A 215 -43.44 9.35 3.71
N VAL A 216 -42.43 8.87 4.44
CA VAL A 216 -41.02 9.19 4.19
C VAL A 216 -40.40 8.09 3.33
N LEU A 217 -39.98 8.44 2.12
CA LEU A 217 -39.29 7.57 1.19
C LEU A 217 -37.79 7.83 1.24
N THR A 218 -37.03 6.76 1.00
CA THR A 218 -35.57 6.82 0.93
C THR A 218 -35.14 6.71 -0.52
N VAL A 219 -34.48 7.73 -1.04
CA VAL A 219 -34.15 7.87 -2.46
C VAL A 219 -32.63 7.98 -2.62
N PRO A 220 -31.98 7.08 -3.38
CA PRO A 220 -30.57 7.25 -3.73
C PRO A 220 -30.34 8.60 -4.39
N PHE A 221 -29.21 9.22 -4.10
CA PHE A 221 -28.93 10.58 -4.56
C PHE A 221 -28.99 10.74 -6.08
N GLY A 222 -28.48 9.78 -6.85
CA GLY A 222 -28.56 9.78 -8.33
C GLY A 222 -29.98 9.67 -8.89
N CYS A 223 -30.98 9.39 -8.06
CA CYS A 223 -32.39 9.29 -8.44
C CYS A 223 -33.22 10.50 -7.99
N ALA A 224 -32.58 11.60 -7.56
CA ALA A 224 -33.26 12.81 -7.12
C ALA A 224 -32.78 14.03 -7.91
N GLN A 225 -33.73 14.83 -8.39
CA GLN A 225 -33.49 16.03 -9.20
C GLN A 225 -34.15 17.24 -8.52
N ALA A 226 -33.47 18.38 -8.44
CA ALA A 226 -34.08 19.60 -7.90
C ALA A 226 -35.20 20.10 -8.80
N VAL A 227 -36.33 20.48 -8.20
CA VAL A 227 -37.41 21.17 -8.90
C VAL A 227 -37.11 22.67 -8.80
N ALA A 228 -36.68 23.28 -9.91
CA ALA A 228 -36.56 24.73 -9.98
C ALA A 228 -37.97 25.34 -9.97
N ASP A 229 -38.33 26.07 -8.91
CA ASP A 229 -39.55 26.87 -8.91
C ASP A 229 -39.40 27.96 -9.97
N ARG A 230 -40.14 27.83 -11.08
CA ARG A 230 -40.37 28.96 -12.00
C ARG A 230 -41.23 29.98 -11.26
N VAL A 231 -40.60 30.96 -10.64
CA VAL A 231 -41.26 32.22 -10.29
C VAL A 231 -41.20 33.10 -11.54
N SER A 232 -42.28 33.12 -12.31
CA SER A 232 -42.64 34.24 -13.18
C SER A 232 -43.47 35.23 -12.38
N PRO A 233 -43.28 36.53 -12.61
CA PRO A 233 -44.35 37.34 -13.17
C PRO A 233 -44.13 37.57 -14.67
#